data_AF-A0AAJ2JUL8-F1
#
_entry.id   AF-A0AAJ2JUL8-F1
#
_cell.length_a   1.000
_cell.length_b   1.000
_cell.length_c   1.000
_cell.angle_alpha   90.00
_cell.angle_beta   90.00
_cell.angle_gamma   90.00
#
_symmetry.space_group_name_H-M   'P 1'
#
loop_
_entity.id
_entity.type
_entity.pdbx_description
1 polymer ?
#
loop_
_entity_poly.entity_id
_entity_poly.type
_entity_poly.pdbx_seq_one_letter_code
_entity_poly.pdbx_strand_id
1 'polypeptide(L)' 'MFVMRKFRRTGVGRIAAKCIFQQYGGEWELHQLENNVPAQRFWDKVIDEISDGTVMVKMENGRRYQRFACK' A
#
# COMPACT_ATOMS: atom_id res chain seq x y z
N MET A 1 1.64 5.99 -4.82
CA MET A 1 1.01 7.16 -4.18
C MET A 1 2.07 8.21 -3.87
N PHE A 2 1.72 9.49 -4.02
CA PHE A 2 2.57 10.62 -3.62
C PHE A 2 1.90 11.42 -2.50
N VAL A 3 2.67 11.75 -1.46
CA VAL A 3 2.23 12.63 -0.37
C VAL A 3 3.25 13.76 -0.21
N MET A 4 2.77 14.99 -0.31
CA MET A 4 3.60 16.19 -0.16
C MET A 4 4.28 16.19 1.21
N ARG A 5 5.55 16.63 1.26
CA ARG A 5 6.41 16.52 2.46
C ARG A 5 5.75 17.08 3.73
N LYS A 6 5.08 18.25 3.63
CA LYS A 6 4.39 18.90 4.75
C LYS A 6 3.20 18.11 5.33
N PHE A 7 2.65 17.16 4.57
CA PHE A 7 1.52 16.31 4.99
C PHE A 7 1.94 14.88 5.36
N ARG A 8 3.24 14.54 5.31
CA ARG A 8 3.69 13.21 5.71
C ARG A 8 3.52 13.02 7.22
N ARG A 9 3.21 11.80 7.64
CA ARG A 9 2.97 11.41 9.05
C ARG A 9 1.74 12.08 9.70
N THR A 10 0.93 12.82 8.94
CA THR A 10 -0.34 13.41 9.41
C THR A 10 -1.54 12.47 9.22
N GLY A 11 -1.33 11.28 8.62
CA GLY A 11 -2.39 10.32 8.34
C GLY A 11 -3.07 10.48 6.97
N VAL A 12 -2.91 11.60 6.28
CA VAL A 12 -3.57 11.89 4.99
C VAL A 12 -3.39 10.77 3.95
N GLY A 13 -2.17 10.25 3.78
CA GLY A 13 -1.92 9.15 2.84
C GLY A 13 -2.67 7.86 3.19
N ARG A 14 -2.77 7.54 4.49
CA ARG A 14 -3.49 6.36 4.98
C ARG A 14 -4.99 6.51 4.77
N ILE A 15 -5.54 7.69 5.05
CA ILE A 15 -6.96 8.01 4.82
C ILE A 15 -7.28 7.89 3.33
N ALA A 16 -6.48 8.52 2.47
CA ALA A 16 -6.68 8.46 1.02
C ALA A 16 -6.62 7.02 0.49
N ALA A 17 -5.66 6.22 0.95
CA ALA A 17 -5.55 4.81 0.56
C ALA A 17 -6.79 4.01 0.98
N LYS A 18 -7.23 4.15 2.25
CA LYS A 18 -8.44 3.48 2.76
C LYS A 18 -9.68 3.85 1.96
N CYS A 19 -9.90 5.13 1.68
CA CYS A 19 -11.04 5.55 0.87
C CYS A 19 -11.05 4.87 -0.51
N ILE A 20 -9.89 4.76 -1.17
CA ILE A 20 -9.80 4.09 -2.47
C ILE A 20 -10.18 2.61 -2.36
N PHE A 21 -9.54 1.87 -1.45
CA PHE A 21 -9.75 0.42 -1.37
C PHE A 21 -11.13 0.04 -0.83
N GLN A 22 -11.71 0.83 0.08
CA GLN A 22 -13.07 0.61 0.57
C GLN A 22 -14.14 0.96 -0.47
N GLN A 23 -13.88 1.97 -1.31
CA GLN A 23 -14.81 2.35 -2.37
C GLN A 23 -14.77 1.36 -3.53
N TYR A 24 -13.62 0.73 -3.75
CA TYR A 24 -13.37 -0.20 -4.85
C TYR A 24 -12.78 -1.50 -4.30
N GLY A 25 -13.64 -2.38 -3.79
CA GLY A 25 -13.24 -3.70 -3.28
C GLY A 25 -12.66 -4.62 -4.37
N GLY A 26 -12.20 -5.80 -3.95
CA GLY A 26 -11.64 -6.83 -4.83
C GLY A 26 -10.14 -7.03 -4.69
N GLU A 27 -9.53 -7.61 -5.72
CA GLU A 27 -8.11 -7.96 -5.76
C GLU A 27 -7.26 -6.78 -6.24
N TRP A 28 -6.22 -6.45 -5.47
CA TRP A 28 -5.31 -5.35 -5.75
C TRP A 28 -3.87 -5.82 -5.88
N GLU A 29 -3.14 -5.21 -6.80
CA GLU A 29 -1.69 -5.32 -6.91
C GLU A 29 -1.05 -3.94 -6.78
N LEU A 30 -0.06 -3.84 -5.91
CA LEU A 30 0.74 -2.64 -5.71
C LEU A 30 2.22 -2.97 -5.98
N HIS A 31 2.92 -2.09 -6.69
CA HIS A 31 4.37 -2.16 -6.80
C HIS A 31 5.07 -0.95 -6.16
N GLN A 32 6.24 -1.19 -5.56
CA GLN A 32 7.14 -0.16 -5.03
C GLN A 32 8.55 -0.41 -5.56
N LEU A 33 9.41 0.62 -5.59
CA LEU A 33 10.83 0.39 -5.78
C LEU A 33 11.41 -0.35 -4.58
N GLU A 34 12.32 -1.29 -4.82
CA GLU A 34 12.97 -2.10 -3.80
C GLU A 34 13.78 -1.25 -2.80
N ASN A 35 14.39 -0.16 -3.25
CA ASN A 35 15.14 0.75 -2.39
C ASN A 35 14.26 1.80 -1.69
N ASN A 36 12.96 1.87 -1.98
CA ASN A 36 12.06 2.84 -1.37
C ASN A 36 11.46 2.30 -0.06
N VAL A 37 12.33 2.08 0.92
CA VAL A 37 11.98 1.58 2.27
C VAL A 37 10.87 2.41 2.93
N PRO A 38 10.82 3.75 2.83
CA PRO A 38 9.71 4.52 3.40
C PRO A 38 8.35 4.18 2.77
N ALA A 39 8.30 3.95 1.45
CA ALA A 39 7.06 3.56 0.78
C ALA A 39 6.64 2.14 1.16
N GLN A 40 7.59 1.19 1.25
CA GLN A 40 7.29 -0.18 1.67
C GLN A 40 6.66 -0.20 3.07
N ARG A 41 7.30 0.45 4.06
CA ARG A 41 6.76 0.55 5.42
C ARG A 41 5.39 1.23 5.49
N PHE A 42 5.16 2.21 4.62
CA PHE A 42 3.85 2.86 4.53
C PHE A 42 2.79 1.88 4.04
N TRP A 43 3.08 1.17 2.94
CA TRP A 43 2.14 0.25 2.32
C TRP A 43 1.92 -1.03 3.12
N ASP A 44 2.94 -1.57 3.78
CA ASP A 44 2.79 -2.71 4.68
C ASP A 44 1.77 -2.41 5.78
N LYS A 45 1.84 -1.22 6.40
CA LYS A 45 0.85 -0.80 7.41
C LYS A 45 -0.54 -0.56 6.83
N VAL A 46 -0.64 0.01 5.63
CA VAL A 46 -1.93 0.27 5.01
C VAL A 46 -2.61 -1.05 4.65
N ILE A 47 -1.88 -1.97 4.02
CA ILE A 47 -2.38 -3.27 3.57
C ILE A 47 -2.83 -4.11 4.75
N ASP A 48 -2.00 -4.20 5.81
CA ASP A 48 -2.32 -4.94 7.05
C ASP A 48 -3.68 -4.53 7.66
N GLU A 49 -4.09 -3.28 7.47
CA GLU A 49 -5.35 -2.77 8.01
C GLU A 49 -6.57 -2.93 7.09
N ILE A 50 -6.36 -3.17 5.79
CA ILE A 50 -7.45 -3.23 4.79
C ILE A 50 -7.61 -4.62 4.17
N SER A 51 -6.58 -5.47 4.25
CA SER A 51 -6.63 -6.79 3.67
C SER A 51 -7.33 -7.77 4.60
N ASP A 52 -8.21 -8.59 4.05
CA ASP A 52 -8.97 -9.59 4.82
C ASP A 52 -8.29 -10.96 4.87
N GLY A 53 -7.03 -11.07 4.47
CA GLY A 53 -6.35 -12.36 4.37
C GLY A 53 -4.88 -12.26 3.97
N THR A 54 -4.42 -13.30 3.29
CA THR A 54 -3.00 -13.46 2.96
C THR A 54 -2.54 -12.40 1.96
N VAL A 55 -1.45 -11.71 2.29
CA VAL A 55 -0.74 -10.79 1.39
C VAL A 55 0.40 -11.55 0.71
N MET A 56 0.37 -11.64 -0.62
CA MET A 56 1.47 -12.23 -1.38
C MET A 56 2.48 -11.16 -1.76
N VAL A 57 3.76 -11.39 -1.42
CA VAL A 57 4.86 -10.46 -1.70
C VAL A 57 5.83 -11.11 -2.67
N LYS A 58 6.19 -10.40 -3.76
CA LYS A 58 7.18 -10.83 -4.75
C LYS A 58 8.20 -9.71 -5.00
N MET A 59 9.47 -10.05 -5.15
CA MET A 59 10.52 -9.12 -5.60
C MET A 59 10.92 -9.49 -7.03
N GLU A 60 10.90 -8.52 -7.95
CA GLU A 60 11.25 -8.73 -9.36
C GLU A 60 11.72 -7.40 -9.99
N ASN A 61 12.83 -7.44 -10.75
CA ASN A 61 13.34 -6.28 -11.50
C ASN A 61 13.49 -4.98 -10.68
N GLY A 62 14.01 -5.08 -9.45
CA GLY A 62 14.19 -3.92 -8.55
C GLY A 62 12.88 -3.35 -8.00
N ARG A 63 11.79 -4.11 -8.09
CA ARG A 63 10.47 -3.74 -7.58
C ARG A 63 9.96 -4.78 -6.60
N ARG A 64 9.23 -4.30 -5.60
CA ARG A 64 8.46 -5.09 -4.66
C ARG A 64 7.00 -5.04 -5.05
N TYR A 65 6.40 -6.19 -5.31
CA TYR A 65 5.00 -6.38 -5.61
C TYR A 65 4.28 -6.93 -4.39
N GLN A 66 3.09 -6.41 -4.11
CA GLN A 66 2.19 -6.91 -3.08
C GLN A 66 0.81 -7.13 -3.69
N ARG A 67 0.28 -8.34 -3.56
CA ARG A 67 -1.09 -8.69 -3.94
C ARG A 67 -1.91 -8.99 -2.70
N PHE A 68 -3.10 -8.43 -2.64
CA PHE A 68 -4.01 -8.54 -1.51
C PHE A 68 -5.46 -8.30 -1.94
N ALA A 69 -6.39 -8.93 -1.22
CA ALA A 69 -7.83 -8.73 -1.39
C ALA A 69 -8.36 -7.77 -0.34
N CYS A 70 -9.24 -6.85 -0.74
CA CYS A 70 -10.01 -5.99 0.15
C CYS A 70 -11.51 -6.31 -0.02
N LYS A 71 -12.26 -6.41 1.08
CA LYS A 71 -13.73 -6.46 1.05
C LYS A 71 -14.38 -5.19 0.52
#